data_AF-A0AAJ4MJS0-F1
#
_entry.id   AF-A0AAJ4MJS0-F1
#
_cell.length_a   1.000
_cell.length_b   1.000
_cell.length_c   1.000
_cell.angle_alpha   90.00
_cell.angle_beta   90.00
_cell.angle_gamma   90.00
#
_symmetry.space_group_name_H-M   'P 1'
#
loop_
_entity.id
_entity.type
_entity.pdbx_description
1 polymer ?
#
loop_
_entity_poly.entity_id
_entity_poly.type
_entity_poly.pdbx_seq_one_letter_code
_entity_poly.pdbx_strand_id
1 'polypeptide(L)'
;MDTGTHIVMGVALGGLATLDPVVHNDPILFNAVLVGTIAGSHAPDFDTVLKLKDNATYIRHHRGVTHSIPAVIIWGILIANIIHLFVPQVNFFHLWLWTALAVVIHVFVDIFNAYGTQAYRPFTSKWIAHGFINTFDPYIFFLHIAGIAAWALGAHPGYTWITIYAVIFLYYIKRYIDKRSIVKRIKAHYPDVEQIATSPTIKQNYWRVAITTDQKFYVGSVENNHIEIVDEFNKVPLPDTKIMEIALEDKNISAFLSFSPVYRWEINDYDDFTEVRFIDLRYRSKGHYPFIAVVQIDENMEIISSYTGWIFSEKKLQNKLYVEESPI
;
A
#
# COMPACT_ATOMS: atom_id res chain seq x y z
N MET A 1 -2.48 4.82 2.62
CA MET A 1 -3.36 5.41 1.61
C MET A 1 -2.45 5.94 0.53
N ASP A 2 -2.93 6.76 -0.40
CA ASP A 2 -2.06 7.50 -1.31
C ASP A 2 -1.47 8.73 -0.61
N THR A 3 -0.43 9.29 -1.22
CA THR A 3 0.24 10.49 -0.72
C THR A 3 -0.71 11.67 -0.55
N GLY A 4 -1.65 11.90 -1.47
CA GLY A 4 -2.57 13.03 -1.38
C GLY A 4 -3.48 12.94 -0.15
N THR A 5 -4.01 11.76 0.14
CA THR A 5 -4.83 11.54 1.34
C THR A 5 -4.03 11.76 2.62
N HIS A 6 -2.77 11.30 2.66
CA HIS A 6 -1.89 11.53 3.81
C HIS A 6 -1.58 13.02 4.04
N ILE A 7 -1.43 13.83 2.99
CA ILE A 7 -1.25 15.29 3.13
C ILE A 7 -2.46 15.90 3.84
N VAL A 8 -3.66 15.64 3.33
CA VAL A 8 -4.88 16.28 3.86
C VAL A 8 -5.20 15.81 5.28
N MET A 9 -4.84 14.57 5.62
CA MET A 9 -4.87 14.05 6.99
C MET A 9 -3.88 14.78 7.91
N GLY A 10 -2.65 15.02 7.44
CA GLY A 10 -1.64 15.77 8.20
C GLY A 10 -2.07 17.21 8.50
N VAL A 11 -2.71 17.89 7.52
CA VAL A 11 -3.31 19.22 7.74
C VAL A 11 -4.48 19.14 8.73
N ALA A 12 -5.34 18.14 8.60
CA ALA A 12 -6.47 17.94 9.51
C ALA A 12 -6.02 17.68 10.95
N LEU A 13 -4.96 16.91 11.16
CA LEU A 13 -4.37 16.70 12.49
C LEU A 13 -3.77 17.99 13.06
N GLY A 14 -3.12 18.81 12.23
CA GLY A 14 -2.65 20.14 12.65
C GLY A 14 -3.82 21.07 13.05
N GLY A 15 -4.93 21.02 12.30
CA GLY A 15 -6.16 21.72 12.66
C GLY A 15 -6.79 21.19 13.95
N LEU A 16 -6.81 19.87 14.16
CA LEU A 16 -7.29 19.23 15.39
C LEU A 16 -6.42 19.60 16.60
N ALA A 17 -5.11 19.79 16.38
CA ALA A 17 -4.17 20.20 17.43
C ALA A 17 -4.51 21.56 18.05
N THR A 18 -5.29 22.41 17.39
CA THR A 18 -5.77 23.66 17.97
C THR A 18 -6.74 23.48 19.16
N LEU A 19 -7.21 22.24 19.41
CA LEU A 19 -7.94 21.91 20.64
C LEU A 19 -7.05 21.76 21.87
N ASP A 20 -5.75 21.54 21.65
CA ASP A 20 -4.75 21.53 22.71
C ASP A 20 -4.49 22.98 23.15
N PRO A 21 -4.79 23.36 24.42
CA PRO A 21 -4.63 24.74 24.87
C PRO A 21 -3.19 25.25 24.77
N VAL A 22 -2.20 24.36 24.85
CA VAL A 22 -0.78 24.76 24.74
C VAL A 22 -0.46 25.14 23.30
N VAL A 23 -0.97 24.38 22.33
CA VAL A 23 -0.82 24.66 20.89
C VAL A 23 -1.65 25.87 20.48
N HIS A 24 -2.87 26.00 20.97
CA HIS A 24 -3.78 27.10 20.65
C HIS A 24 -3.22 28.47 21.06
N ASN A 25 -2.63 28.55 22.26
CA ASN A 25 -2.16 29.82 22.83
C ASN A 25 -0.76 30.24 22.34
N ASP A 26 -0.06 29.39 21.59
CA ASP A 26 1.27 29.67 21.04
C ASP A 26 1.28 29.52 19.51
N PRO A 27 1.20 30.62 18.76
CA PRO A 27 1.22 30.60 17.30
C PRO A 27 2.48 29.97 16.69
N ILE A 28 3.63 30.05 17.36
CA ILE A 28 4.88 29.44 16.88
C ILE A 28 4.79 27.92 17.03
N LEU A 29 4.32 27.45 18.19
CA LEU A 29 4.08 26.02 18.42
C LEU A 29 3.03 25.47 17.46
N PHE A 30 1.93 26.20 17.20
CA PHE A 30 0.93 25.79 16.21
C PHE A 30 1.54 25.57 14.83
N ASN A 31 2.33 26.51 14.32
CA ASN A 31 3.00 26.36 13.01
C ASN A 31 3.98 25.17 13.02
N ALA A 32 4.73 24.99 14.11
CA ALA A 32 5.65 23.86 14.26
C ALA A 32 4.89 22.53 14.27
N VAL A 33 3.76 22.44 14.98
CA VAL A 33 2.88 21.27 15.02
C VAL A 33 2.27 21.00 13.64
N LEU A 34 1.82 22.02 12.92
CA LEU A 34 1.27 21.85 11.56
C LEU A 34 2.31 21.27 10.59
N VAL A 35 3.54 21.78 10.64
CA VAL A 35 4.66 21.21 9.86
C VAL A 35 4.94 19.77 10.33
N GLY A 36 4.96 19.54 11.64
CA GLY A 36 5.18 18.23 12.25
C GLY A 36 4.13 17.19 11.85
N THR A 37 2.85 17.54 11.85
CA THR A 37 1.77 16.62 11.46
C THR A 37 1.79 16.32 9.97
N ILE A 38 2.06 17.32 9.11
CA ILE A 38 2.21 17.08 7.67
C ILE A 38 3.43 16.18 7.42
N ALA A 39 4.60 16.51 7.95
CA ALA A 39 5.81 15.71 7.78
C ALA A 39 5.66 14.30 8.36
N GLY A 40 5.08 14.18 9.56
CA GLY A 40 4.80 12.91 10.23
C GLY A 40 3.83 12.03 9.45
N SER A 41 2.79 12.62 8.84
CA SER A 41 1.87 11.89 7.95
C SER A 41 2.52 11.42 6.64
N HIS A 42 3.76 11.81 6.32
CA HIS A 42 4.48 11.33 5.13
C HIS A 42 5.67 10.44 5.44
N ALA A 43 6.23 10.56 6.64
CA ALA A 43 7.52 9.97 6.97
C ALA A 43 7.62 8.45 6.72
N PRO A 44 6.61 7.61 7.04
CA PRO A 44 6.71 6.19 6.76
C PRO A 44 6.82 5.87 5.26
N ASP A 45 6.19 6.65 4.38
CA ASP A 45 6.25 6.50 2.92
C ASP A 45 7.50 7.17 2.28
N PHE A 46 8.41 7.75 3.09
CA PHE A 46 9.67 8.30 2.60
C PHE A 46 10.59 7.22 1.99
N ASP A 47 10.33 5.93 2.28
CA ASP A 47 10.96 4.78 1.60
C ASP A 47 10.71 4.73 0.09
N THR A 48 9.79 5.54 -0.45
CA THR A 48 9.63 5.75 -1.88
C THR A 48 10.91 6.26 -2.56
N VAL A 49 11.83 6.88 -1.81
CA VAL A 49 13.18 7.24 -2.28
C VAL A 49 13.97 6.04 -2.79
N LEU A 50 13.66 4.82 -2.31
CA LEU A 50 14.30 3.58 -2.78
C LEU A 50 14.05 3.31 -4.27
N LYS A 51 13.01 3.91 -4.87
CA LYS A 51 12.81 3.88 -6.32
C LYS A 51 13.96 4.48 -7.12
N LEU A 52 14.72 5.41 -6.51
CA LEU A 52 15.91 5.99 -7.13
C LEU A 52 17.06 4.98 -7.27
N LYS A 53 17.07 3.93 -6.43
CA LYS A 53 18.04 2.84 -6.55
C LYS A 53 17.60 1.85 -7.62
N ASP A 54 16.46 1.19 -7.40
CA ASP A 54 15.84 0.27 -8.35
C ASP A 54 14.43 -0.12 -7.89
N ASN A 55 13.61 -0.66 -8.80
CA ASN A 55 12.21 -0.98 -8.48
C ASN A 55 12.05 -2.23 -7.60
N ALA A 56 12.96 -3.20 -7.65
CA ALA A 56 12.94 -4.39 -6.81
C ALA A 56 13.20 -4.03 -5.33
N THR A 57 14.19 -3.18 -5.06
CA THR A 57 14.48 -2.66 -3.73
C THR A 57 13.28 -1.89 -3.18
N TYR A 58 12.65 -1.03 -4.00
CA TYR A 58 11.42 -0.35 -3.60
C TYR A 58 10.31 -1.34 -3.23
N ILE A 59 9.95 -2.27 -4.11
CA ILE A 59 8.85 -3.22 -3.85
C ILE A 59 9.09 -4.07 -2.59
N ARG A 60 10.35 -4.49 -2.36
CA ARG A 60 10.72 -5.31 -1.20
C ARG A 60 10.57 -4.56 0.13
N HIS A 61 10.87 -3.26 0.15
CA HIS A 61 11.01 -2.51 1.40
C HIS A 61 9.89 -1.50 1.65
N HIS A 62 9.21 -1.05 0.60
CA HIS A 62 8.14 -0.07 0.70
C HIS A 62 7.03 -0.58 1.61
N ARG A 63 6.66 0.17 2.65
CA ARG A 63 5.69 -0.25 3.67
C ARG A 63 6.12 -1.43 4.55
N GLY A 64 7.41 -1.76 4.49
CA GLY A 64 8.05 -2.77 5.30
C GLY A 64 8.60 -2.18 6.59
N VAL A 65 9.92 -1.97 6.63
CA VAL A 65 10.65 -1.54 7.84
C VAL A 65 10.20 -0.17 8.34
N THR A 66 9.96 0.78 7.44
CA THR A 66 9.54 2.17 7.76
C THR A 66 8.18 2.28 8.44
N HIS A 67 7.36 1.24 8.34
CA HIS A 67 6.03 1.14 8.94
C HIS A 67 6.01 0.28 10.21
N SER A 68 7.17 -0.24 10.63
CA SER A 68 7.31 -1.05 11.85
C SER A 68 7.09 -0.23 13.13
N ILE A 69 6.79 -0.90 14.25
CA ILE A 69 6.62 -0.25 15.55
C ILE A 69 7.84 0.60 15.93
N PRO A 70 9.10 0.10 15.82
CA PRO A 70 10.28 0.93 16.10
C PRO A 70 10.38 2.14 15.16
N ALA A 71 10.10 1.97 13.87
CA ALA A 71 10.19 3.07 12.91
C ALA A 71 9.16 4.17 13.19
N VAL A 72 7.93 3.80 13.55
CA VAL A 72 6.87 4.76 13.95
C VAL A 72 7.33 5.63 15.12
N ILE A 73 7.97 5.04 16.13
CA ILE A 73 8.50 5.77 17.29
C ILE A 73 9.65 6.69 16.86
N ILE A 74 10.58 6.17 16.05
CA ILE A 74 11.76 6.92 15.59
C ILE A 74 11.33 8.13 14.75
N TRP A 75 10.39 7.98 13.83
CA TRP A 75 9.91 9.08 12.98
C TRP A 75 9.35 10.25 13.79
N GLY A 76 8.51 9.97 14.78
CA GLY A 76 7.93 11.02 15.63
C GLY A 76 9.01 11.82 16.38
N ILE A 77 9.99 11.12 16.95
CA ILE A 77 11.11 11.75 17.67
C ILE A 77 12.00 12.53 16.70
N LEU A 78 12.40 11.92 15.58
CA LEU A 78 13.31 12.50 14.60
C LEU A 78 12.76 13.80 14.02
N ILE A 79 11.51 13.79 13.56
CA ILE A 79 10.87 14.95 12.92
C ILE A 79 10.69 16.07 13.94
N ALA A 80 10.20 15.75 15.14
CA ALA A 80 10.04 16.74 16.20
C ALA A 80 11.37 17.39 16.60
N ASN A 81 12.45 16.61 16.70
CA ASN A 81 13.79 17.13 16.98
C ASN A 81 14.29 18.04 15.85
N ILE A 82 14.16 17.62 14.59
CA ILE A 82 14.57 18.44 13.43
C ILE A 82 13.84 19.79 13.45
N ILE A 83 12.53 19.80 13.67
CA ILE A 83 11.75 21.05 13.76
C ILE A 83 12.23 21.89 14.95
N HIS A 84 12.42 21.27 16.12
CA HIS A 84 12.82 21.95 17.34
C HIS A 84 14.21 22.61 17.25
N LEU A 85 15.12 22.12 16.40
CA LEU A 85 16.40 22.80 16.12
C LEU A 85 16.23 24.23 15.58
N PHE A 86 15.13 24.49 14.85
CA PHE A 86 14.84 25.80 14.27
C PHE A 86 13.94 26.67 15.17
N VAL A 87 13.22 26.05 16.10
CA VAL A 87 12.30 26.73 17.04
C VAL A 87 12.45 26.20 18.47
N PRO A 88 13.63 26.31 19.11
CA PRO A 88 13.91 25.72 20.41
C PRO A 88 13.05 26.28 21.56
N GLN A 89 12.40 27.42 21.35
CA GLN A 89 11.51 28.06 22.31
C GLN A 89 10.15 27.37 22.47
N VAL A 90 9.71 26.55 21.50
CA VAL A 90 8.37 25.91 21.56
C VAL A 90 8.37 24.71 22.49
N ASN A 91 7.21 24.37 23.04
CA ASN A 91 7.09 23.19 23.88
C ASN A 91 7.33 21.89 23.07
N PHE A 92 8.48 21.25 23.31
CA PHE A 92 8.88 20.03 22.61
C PHE A 92 7.89 18.88 22.80
N PHE A 93 7.31 18.71 24.00
CA PHE A 93 6.42 17.59 24.28
C PHE A 93 5.17 17.63 23.40
N HIS A 94 4.53 18.80 23.26
CA HIS A 94 3.34 18.95 22.42
C HIS A 94 3.68 18.83 20.93
N LEU A 95 4.81 19.39 20.49
CA LEU A 95 5.32 19.20 19.12
C LEU A 95 5.53 17.71 18.80
N TRP A 96 6.24 17.00 19.67
CA TRP A 96 6.49 15.56 19.55
C TRP A 96 5.20 14.76 19.57
N LEU A 97 4.29 15.04 20.50
CA LEU A 97 3.04 14.30 20.67
C LEU A 97 2.20 14.33 19.38
N TRP A 98 1.96 15.52 18.83
CA TRP A 98 1.16 15.68 17.62
C TRP A 98 1.86 15.12 16.37
N THR A 99 3.18 15.30 16.27
CA THR A 99 3.99 14.70 15.20
C THR A 99 3.95 13.17 15.25
N ALA A 100 4.14 12.57 16.43
CA ALA A 100 4.09 11.13 16.63
C ALA A 100 2.70 10.57 16.36
N LEU A 101 1.63 11.27 16.77
CA LEU A 101 0.26 10.90 16.45
C LEU A 101 0.03 10.84 14.94
N ALA A 102 0.55 11.79 14.17
CA ALA A 102 0.43 11.79 12.72
C ALA A 102 1.10 10.57 12.06
N VAL A 103 2.28 10.16 12.55
CA VAL A 103 2.97 8.94 12.09
C VAL A 103 2.16 7.68 12.45
N VAL A 104 1.62 7.60 13.67
CA VAL A 104 0.79 6.48 14.12
C VAL A 104 -0.46 6.35 13.26
N ILE A 105 -1.15 7.47 13.00
CA ILE A 105 -2.36 7.49 12.17
C ILE A 105 -2.05 7.07 10.74
N HIS A 106 -0.93 7.51 10.15
CA HIS A 106 -0.48 7.06 8.84
C HIS A 106 -0.41 5.53 8.75
N VAL A 107 0.39 4.91 9.64
CA VAL A 107 0.57 3.45 9.59
C VAL A 107 -0.73 2.72 9.89
N PHE A 108 -1.53 3.24 10.82
CA PHE A 108 -2.83 2.67 11.18
C PHE A 108 -3.78 2.59 9.98
N VAL A 109 -3.96 3.68 9.22
CA VAL A 109 -4.89 3.68 8.09
C VAL A 109 -4.41 2.80 6.94
N ASP A 110 -3.10 2.61 6.80
CA ASP A 110 -2.49 1.76 5.77
C ASP A 110 -2.74 0.27 5.96
N ILE A 111 -2.98 -0.19 7.19
CA ILE A 111 -3.30 -1.61 7.47
C ILE A 111 -4.63 -2.03 6.81
N PHE A 112 -5.54 -1.08 6.54
CA PHE A 112 -6.86 -1.37 6.01
C PHE A 112 -6.96 -1.47 4.49
N ASN A 113 -5.87 -1.16 3.78
CA ASN A 113 -5.80 -1.27 2.32
C ASN A 113 -5.43 -2.70 1.87
N ALA A 114 -5.49 -2.94 0.56
CA ALA A 114 -5.24 -4.25 -0.04
C ALA A 114 -3.74 -4.56 -0.29
N TYR A 115 -2.88 -3.54 -0.22
CA TYR A 115 -1.43 -3.64 -0.41
C TYR A 115 -0.75 -4.15 0.86
N GLY A 116 -1.23 -3.68 2.01
CA GLY A 116 -0.76 -4.04 3.34
C GLY A 116 0.52 -3.33 3.76
N THR A 117 0.90 -3.57 5.02
CA THR A 117 2.13 -3.08 5.66
C THR A 117 2.72 -4.15 6.57
N GLN A 118 4.00 -4.03 6.93
CA GLN A 118 4.62 -4.84 7.98
C GLN A 118 4.54 -4.16 9.37
N ALA A 119 3.36 -3.64 9.72
CA ALA A 119 3.16 -2.84 10.92
C ALA A 119 3.48 -3.55 12.25
N TYR A 120 3.48 -4.90 12.29
CA TYR A 120 3.81 -5.67 13.50
C TYR A 120 5.29 -6.04 13.64
N ARG A 121 6.18 -5.52 12.80
CA ARG A 121 7.63 -5.65 13.03
C ARG A 121 8.01 -4.96 14.36
N PRO A 122 8.90 -5.56 15.17
CA PRO A 122 9.77 -6.70 14.85
C PRO A 122 9.18 -8.09 15.21
N PHE A 123 7.96 -8.19 15.75
CA PHE A 123 7.40 -9.46 16.21
C PHE A 123 7.09 -10.43 15.05
N THR A 124 6.68 -9.90 13.89
CA THR A 124 6.50 -10.69 12.68
C THR A 124 6.81 -9.88 11.42
N SER A 125 7.30 -10.54 10.37
CA SER A 125 7.51 -9.97 9.03
C SER A 125 6.31 -10.16 8.10
N LYS A 126 5.17 -10.68 8.60
CA LYS A 126 3.96 -10.86 7.81
C LYS A 126 3.38 -9.52 7.35
N TRP A 127 2.97 -9.46 6.09
CA TRP A 127 2.20 -8.34 5.55
C TRP A 127 0.77 -8.40 6.06
N ILE A 128 0.28 -7.30 6.60
CA ILE A 128 -1.07 -7.15 7.12
C ILE A 128 -1.85 -6.28 6.14
N ALA A 129 -2.82 -6.88 5.48
CA ALA A 129 -3.70 -6.20 4.53
C ALA A 129 -5.16 -6.59 4.79
N HIS A 130 -5.95 -5.70 5.40
CA HIS A 130 -7.38 -5.97 5.55
C HIS A 130 -8.18 -5.69 4.28
N GLY A 131 -7.67 -4.93 3.31
CA GLY A 131 -8.26 -4.86 1.97
C GLY A 131 -9.74 -4.45 1.92
N PHE A 132 -10.17 -3.49 2.74
CA PHE A 132 -11.54 -2.94 2.68
C PHE A 132 -11.62 -1.42 2.50
N ILE A 133 -10.48 -0.74 2.57
CA ILE A 133 -10.32 0.67 2.20
C ILE A 133 -9.50 0.76 0.91
N ASN A 134 -9.90 1.63 -0.02
CA ASN A 134 -9.13 1.85 -1.23
C ASN A 134 -7.85 2.63 -0.89
N THR A 135 -6.76 2.39 -1.62
CA THR A 135 -5.53 3.18 -1.48
C THR A 135 -5.79 4.68 -1.66
N PHE A 136 -6.51 5.07 -2.71
CA PHE A 136 -7.09 6.41 -2.87
C PHE A 136 -8.60 6.29 -2.66
N ASP A 137 -9.06 6.65 -1.46
CA ASP A 137 -10.47 6.63 -1.11
C ASP A 137 -11.06 8.04 -1.25
N PRO A 138 -11.91 8.30 -2.26
CA PRO A 138 -12.42 9.66 -2.51
C PRO A 138 -13.23 10.20 -1.34
N TYR A 139 -13.96 9.35 -0.61
CA TYR A 139 -14.78 9.82 0.52
C TYR A 139 -13.89 10.33 1.64
N ILE A 140 -12.87 9.56 2.00
CA ILE A 140 -11.91 9.97 3.02
C ILE A 140 -11.20 11.25 2.56
N PHE A 141 -10.69 11.29 1.33
CA PHE A 141 -9.99 12.45 0.79
C PHE A 141 -10.85 13.72 0.79
N PHE A 142 -12.05 13.68 0.20
CA PHE A 142 -12.91 14.85 0.08
C PHE A 142 -13.54 15.28 1.42
N LEU A 143 -13.78 14.36 2.36
CA LEU A 143 -14.20 14.73 3.72
C LEU A 143 -13.11 15.55 4.43
N HIS A 144 -11.84 15.18 4.30
CA HIS A 144 -10.74 15.97 4.84
C HIS A 144 -10.66 17.34 4.15
N ILE A 145 -10.74 17.40 2.82
CA ILE A 145 -10.76 18.68 2.08
C ILE A 145 -11.93 19.57 2.53
N ALA A 146 -13.13 19.02 2.68
CA ALA A 146 -14.29 19.76 3.17
C ALA A 146 -14.07 20.28 4.61
N GLY A 147 -13.43 19.49 5.47
CA GLY A 147 -13.04 19.91 6.81
C GLY A 147 -12.03 21.04 6.84
N ILE A 148 -10.98 20.93 6.02
CA ILE A 148 -9.97 21.98 5.86
C ILE A 148 -10.64 23.26 5.37
N ALA A 149 -11.51 23.19 4.36
CA ALA A 149 -12.22 24.34 3.83
C ALA A 149 -13.15 24.96 4.87
N ALA A 150 -13.96 24.16 5.58
CA ALA A 150 -14.85 24.65 6.63
C ALA A 150 -14.06 25.34 7.75
N TRP A 151 -12.96 24.73 8.20
CA TRP A 151 -12.09 25.31 9.22
C TRP A 151 -11.44 26.63 8.75
N ALA A 152 -10.94 26.67 7.50
CA ALA A 152 -10.39 27.89 6.90
C ALA A 152 -11.42 29.01 6.76
N LEU A 153 -12.70 28.68 6.59
CA LEU A 153 -13.83 29.62 6.57
C LEU A 153 -14.33 30.02 7.97
N GLY A 154 -13.65 29.61 9.03
CA GLY A 154 -13.96 29.98 10.41
C GLY A 154 -14.85 29.01 11.18
N ALA A 155 -15.11 27.81 10.65
CA ALA A 155 -15.80 26.77 11.43
C ALA A 155 -14.94 26.36 12.63
N HIS A 156 -15.60 26.08 13.77
CA HIS A 156 -14.91 25.67 14.98
C HIS A 156 -14.17 24.33 14.74
N PRO A 157 -12.86 24.24 15.02
CA PRO A 157 -12.05 23.07 14.69
C PRO A 157 -12.56 21.80 15.38
N GLY A 158 -12.94 21.89 16.67
CA GLY A 158 -13.47 20.75 17.42
C GLY A 158 -14.70 20.08 16.79
N TYR A 159 -15.78 20.84 16.60
CA TYR A 159 -17.01 20.33 15.98
C TYR A 159 -16.79 19.87 14.54
N THR A 160 -15.90 20.53 13.79
CA THR A 160 -15.58 20.15 12.41
C THR A 160 -14.91 18.78 12.37
N TRP A 161 -13.80 18.61 13.10
CA TRP A 161 -13.01 17.38 13.05
C TRP A 161 -13.68 16.20 13.74
N ILE A 162 -14.39 16.41 14.86
CA ILE A 162 -15.13 15.33 15.50
C ILE A 162 -16.24 14.80 14.59
N THR A 163 -16.93 15.68 13.85
CA THR A 163 -17.98 15.28 12.90
C THR A 163 -17.38 14.51 11.74
N ILE A 164 -16.30 15.01 11.14
CA ILE A 164 -15.63 14.34 10.02
C ILE A 164 -15.10 12.97 10.43
N TYR A 165 -14.38 12.86 11.55
CA TYR A 165 -13.85 11.58 11.99
C TYR A 165 -14.95 10.62 12.47
N ALA A 166 -16.08 11.11 13.00
CA ALA A 166 -17.24 10.27 13.28
C ALA A 166 -17.83 9.69 11.98
N VAL A 167 -17.97 10.51 10.93
CA VAL A 167 -18.44 10.04 9.61
C VAL A 167 -17.46 9.04 9.00
N ILE A 168 -16.15 9.30 9.06
CA ILE A 168 -15.12 8.37 8.58
C ILE A 168 -15.15 7.07 9.38
N PHE A 169 -15.33 7.13 10.70
CA PHE A 169 -15.42 5.93 11.53
C PHE A 169 -16.63 5.05 11.15
N LEU A 170 -17.80 5.65 10.97
CA LEU A 170 -18.99 4.95 10.47
C LEU A 170 -18.77 4.39 9.06
N TYR A 171 -18.06 5.12 8.21
CA TYR A 171 -17.66 4.65 6.89
C TYR A 171 -16.78 3.39 7.01
N TYR A 172 -15.76 3.38 7.86
CA TYR A 172 -14.92 2.18 8.10
C TYR A 172 -15.75 0.97 8.56
N ILE A 173 -16.71 1.17 9.47
CA ILE A 173 -17.62 0.11 9.91
C ILE A 173 -18.42 -0.43 8.72
N LYS A 174 -19.01 0.45 7.91
CA LYS A 174 -19.76 0.06 6.71
C LYS A 174 -18.88 -0.73 5.73
N ARG A 175 -17.66 -0.26 5.45
CA ARG A 175 -16.69 -0.95 4.57
C ARG A 175 -16.29 -2.31 5.09
N TYR A 176 -16.12 -2.46 6.40
CA TYR A 176 -15.85 -3.74 7.04
C TYR A 176 -17.04 -4.71 6.91
N ILE A 177 -18.27 -4.23 7.13
CA ILE A 177 -19.49 -5.02 6.95
C ILE A 177 -19.65 -5.49 5.50
N ASP A 178 -19.42 -4.61 4.52
CA ASP A 178 -19.43 -4.96 3.09
C ASP A 178 -18.45 -6.10 2.80
N LYS A 179 -17.18 -5.95 3.22
CA LYS A 179 -16.16 -6.99 3.05
C LYS A 179 -16.62 -8.31 3.68
N ARG A 180 -17.14 -8.27 4.91
CA ARG A 180 -17.60 -9.47 5.61
C ARG A 180 -18.74 -10.17 4.85
N SER A 181 -19.68 -9.41 4.29
CA SER A 181 -20.75 -9.92 3.43
C SER A 181 -20.19 -10.61 2.17
N ILE A 182 -19.25 -9.97 1.48
CA ILE A 182 -18.58 -10.51 0.30
C ILE A 182 -17.88 -11.84 0.63
N VAL A 183 -17.04 -11.84 1.66
CA VAL A 183 -16.29 -13.03 2.11
C VAL A 183 -17.23 -14.17 2.47
N LYS A 184 -18.33 -13.88 3.18
CA LYS A 184 -19.32 -14.89 3.55
C LYS A 184 -19.96 -15.53 2.32
N ARG A 185 -20.32 -14.74 1.31
CA ARG A 185 -20.92 -15.24 0.05
C ARG A 185 -19.95 -16.09 -0.75
N ILE A 186 -18.70 -15.63 -0.88
CA ILE A 186 -17.64 -16.40 -1.55
C ILE A 186 -17.47 -17.76 -0.88
N LYS A 187 -17.32 -17.81 0.44
CA LYS A 187 -17.19 -19.08 1.19
C LYS A 187 -18.41 -19.99 1.10
N ALA A 188 -19.59 -19.47 0.78
CA ALA A 188 -20.79 -20.27 0.58
C ALA A 188 -20.83 -20.93 -0.81
N HIS A 189 -20.21 -20.31 -1.81
CA HIS A 189 -20.17 -20.81 -3.19
C HIS A 189 -18.91 -21.64 -3.51
N TYR A 190 -17.82 -21.40 -2.80
CA TYR A 190 -16.54 -22.08 -2.97
C TYR A 190 -16.18 -22.81 -1.66
N PRO A 191 -16.38 -24.14 -1.58
CA PRO A 191 -16.21 -24.90 -0.34
C PRO A 191 -14.75 -25.03 0.13
N ASP A 192 -13.77 -24.89 -0.77
CA ASP A 192 -12.34 -25.17 -0.50
C ASP A 192 -11.46 -23.90 -0.52
N VAL A 193 -11.97 -22.79 0.03
CA VAL A 193 -11.27 -21.51 0.02
C VAL A 193 -10.19 -21.43 1.11
N GLU A 194 -8.93 -21.35 0.68
CA GLU A 194 -7.77 -21.11 1.55
C GLU A 194 -7.63 -19.62 1.88
N GLN A 195 -7.74 -18.76 0.87
CA GLN A 195 -7.49 -17.32 1.01
C GLN A 195 -8.43 -16.50 0.11
N ILE A 196 -8.83 -15.33 0.59
CA ILE A 196 -9.57 -14.33 -0.19
C ILE A 196 -8.84 -13.00 -0.05
N ALA A 197 -8.34 -12.47 -1.16
CA ALA A 197 -7.88 -11.10 -1.26
C ALA A 197 -9.02 -10.23 -1.79
N THR A 198 -9.41 -9.22 -1.03
CA THR A 198 -10.41 -8.22 -1.43
C THR A 198 -9.70 -6.89 -1.68
N SER A 199 -10.05 -6.21 -2.77
CA SER A 199 -9.54 -4.89 -3.10
C SER A 199 -10.68 -4.00 -3.57
N PRO A 200 -11.13 -3.03 -2.76
CA PRO A 200 -12.18 -2.13 -3.18
C PRO A 200 -11.72 -1.17 -4.26
N THR A 201 -12.63 -0.69 -5.09
CA THR A 201 -12.32 0.35 -6.10
C THR A 201 -12.81 1.73 -5.64
N ILE A 202 -12.54 2.75 -6.47
CA ILE A 202 -13.07 4.11 -6.30
C ILE A 202 -14.61 4.10 -6.28
N LYS A 203 -15.23 3.16 -7.00
CA LYS A 203 -16.68 2.94 -6.93
C LYS A 203 -17.01 2.16 -5.65
N GLN A 204 -17.86 2.75 -4.82
CA GLN A 204 -18.19 2.24 -3.49
C GLN A 204 -18.67 0.77 -3.46
N ASN A 205 -19.52 0.39 -4.41
CA ASN A 205 -20.12 -0.95 -4.48
C ASN A 205 -19.42 -1.90 -5.45
N TYR A 206 -18.24 -1.54 -5.94
CA TYR A 206 -17.47 -2.37 -6.87
C TYR A 206 -16.14 -2.76 -6.24
N TRP A 207 -15.92 -4.07 -6.13
CA TRP A 207 -14.75 -4.68 -5.50
C TRP A 207 -14.08 -5.63 -6.48
N ARG A 208 -12.76 -5.74 -6.40
CA ARG A 208 -11.99 -6.82 -7.02
C ARG A 208 -11.74 -7.89 -5.98
N VAL A 209 -11.80 -9.14 -6.40
CA VAL A 209 -11.55 -10.28 -5.54
C VAL A 209 -10.62 -11.27 -6.24
N ALA A 210 -9.68 -11.82 -5.49
CA ALA A 210 -8.92 -12.99 -5.88
C ALA A 210 -9.13 -14.06 -4.81
N ILE A 211 -9.55 -15.24 -5.24
CA ILE A 211 -9.89 -16.37 -4.40
C ILE A 211 -8.87 -17.46 -4.67
N THR A 212 -8.19 -17.91 -3.63
CA THR A 212 -7.27 -19.04 -3.68
C THR A 212 -7.96 -20.25 -3.06
N THR A 213 -8.01 -21.33 -3.82
CA THR A 213 -8.43 -22.66 -3.37
C THR A 213 -7.24 -23.62 -3.37
N ASP A 214 -7.48 -24.87 -2.97
CA ASP A 214 -6.49 -25.95 -3.03
C ASP A 214 -5.97 -26.19 -4.45
N GLN A 215 -6.85 -26.10 -5.47
CA GLN A 215 -6.54 -26.45 -6.85
C GLN A 215 -6.54 -25.26 -7.83
N LYS A 216 -7.20 -24.15 -7.50
CA LYS A 216 -7.45 -23.06 -8.45
C LYS A 216 -7.34 -21.67 -7.83
N PHE A 217 -7.02 -20.71 -8.68
CA PHE A 217 -7.21 -19.29 -8.44
C PHE A 217 -8.41 -18.79 -9.25
N TYR A 218 -9.32 -18.06 -8.60
CA TYR A 218 -10.42 -17.36 -9.27
C TYR A 218 -10.22 -15.85 -9.12
N VAL A 219 -10.25 -15.15 -10.24
CA VAL A 219 -10.17 -13.68 -10.27
C VAL A 219 -11.53 -13.15 -10.69
N GLY A 220 -12.10 -12.28 -9.87
CA GLY A 220 -13.44 -11.79 -10.08
C GLY A 220 -13.64 -10.35 -9.63
N SER A 221 -14.87 -9.91 -9.81
CA SER A 221 -15.36 -8.67 -9.26
C SER A 221 -16.65 -8.90 -8.48
N VAL A 222 -16.94 -7.97 -7.57
CA VAL A 222 -18.20 -7.95 -6.85
C VAL A 222 -18.83 -6.59 -7.03
N GLU A 223 -19.96 -6.55 -7.74
CA GLU A 223 -20.75 -5.34 -7.96
C GLU A 223 -22.13 -5.52 -7.33
N ASN A 224 -22.53 -4.62 -6.42
CA ASN A 224 -23.83 -4.65 -5.75
C ASN A 224 -24.17 -6.04 -5.14
N ASN A 225 -23.19 -6.69 -4.51
CA ASN A 225 -23.25 -8.05 -3.95
C ASN A 225 -23.43 -9.21 -4.96
N HIS A 226 -23.35 -8.94 -6.26
CA HIS A 226 -23.25 -9.98 -7.28
C HIS A 226 -21.77 -10.30 -7.53
N ILE A 227 -21.40 -11.58 -7.45
CA ILE A 227 -20.04 -12.05 -7.69
C ILE A 227 -19.95 -12.50 -9.13
N GLU A 228 -19.01 -11.93 -9.88
CA GLU A 228 -18.69 -12.31 -11.24
C GLU A 228 -17.24 -12.80 -11.28
N ILE A 229 -17.03 -14.08 -11.63
CA ILE A 229 -15.68 -14.58 -11.92
C ILE A 229 -15.37 -14.25 -13.36
N VAL A 230 -14.22 -13.61 -13.55
CA VAL A 230 -13.78 -13.15 -14.87
C VAL A 230 -12.71 -14.06 -15.43
N ASP A 231 -11.77 -14.52 -14.60
CA ASP A 231 -10.72 -15.45 -15.01
C ASP A 231 -10.56 -16.57 -13.97
N GLU A 232 -10.17 -17.75 -14.44
CA GLU A 232 -9.89 -18.94 -13.64
C GLU A 232 -8.54 -19.53 -14.05
N PHE A 233 -7.73 -19.93 -13.07
CA PHE A 233 -6.41 -20.50 -13.29
C PHE A 233 -6.19 -21.72 -12.41
N ASN A 234 -5.55 -22.75 -12.93
CA ASN A 234 -5.09 -23.87 -12.12
C ASN A 234 -3.92 -23.41 -11.23
N LYS A 235 -3.93 -23.84 -9.96
CA LYS A 235 -2.84 -23.64 -9.02
C LYS A 235 -1.79 -24.71 -9.26
N VAL A 236 -0.79 -24.37 -10.08
CA VAL A 236 0.30 -25.28 -10.45
C VAL A 236 1.50 -25.03 -9.52
N PRO A 237 2.05 -26.05 -8.86
CA PRO A 237 3.25 -25.91 -8.05
C PRO A 237 4.42 -25.42 -8.93
N LEU A 238 5.41 -24.77 -8.31
CA LEU A 238 6.63 -24.41 -9.02
C LEU A 238 7.34 -25.67 -9.52
N PRO A 239 7.82 -25.70 -10.76
CA PRO A 239 8.48 -26.87 -11.33
C PRO A 239 9.87 -27.03 -10.70
N ASP A 240 10.23 -28.26 -10.40
CA ASP A 240 11.57 -28.62 -9.91
C ASP A 240 12.55 -28.66 -11.09
N THR A 241 12.99 -27.47 -11.51
CA THR A 241 13.87 -27.28 -12.67
C THR A 241 14.95 -26.27 -12.34
N LYS A 242 16.15 -26.48 -12.91
CA LYS A 242 17.31 -25.60 -12.76
C LYS A 242 16.99 -24.14 -13.16
N ILE A 243 16.20 -23.94 -14.22
CA ILE A 243 15.76 -22.61 -14.68
C ILE A 243 14.92 -21.91 -13.60
N MET A 244 13.99 -22.63 -12.96
CA MET A 244 13.18 -22.07 -11.88
C MET A 244 14.01 -21.76 -10.63
N GLU A 245 14.99 -22.60 -10.27
CA GLU A 245 15.90 -22.33 -9.15
C GLU A 245 16.64 -20.99 -9.36
N ILE A 246 17.23 -20.80 -10.54
CA ILE A 246 17.94 -19.56 -10.90
C ILE A 246 17.00 -18.36 -10.91
N ALA A 247 15.79 -18.53 -11.47
CA ALA A 247 14.79 -17.48 -11.48
C ALA A 247 14.39 -17.03 -10.06
N LEU A 248 14.31 -17.95 -9.09
CA LEU A 248 13.95 -17.62 -7.71
C LEU A 248 15.05 -16.86 -6.95
N GLU A 249 16.32 -16.99 -7.37
CA GLU A 249 17.45 -16.25 -6.81
C GLU A 249 17.51 -14.80 -7.32
N ASP A 250 16.88 -14.51 -8.46
CA ASP A 250 16.85 -13.17 -9.04
C ASP A 250 16.21 -12.14 -8.08
N LYS A 251 16.82 -10.95 -8.02
CA LYS A 251 16.39 -9.85 -7.14
C LYS A 251 14.96 -9.39 -7.41
N ASN A 252 14.53 -9.36 -8.69
CA ASN A 252 13.22 -8.88 -9.11
C ASN A 252 12.13 -9.91 -8.81
N ILE A 253 12.38 -11.20 -9.09
CA ILE A 253 11.49 -12.30 -8.73
C ILE A 253 11.35 -12.42 -7.21
N SER A 254 12.48 -12.43 -6.49
CA SER A 254 12.50 -12.51 -5.03
C SER A 254 11.77 -11.33 -4.37
N ALA A 255 11.93 -10.10 -4.90
CA ALA A 255 11.18 -8.94 -4.44
C ALA A 255 9.67 -9.10 -4.69
N PHE A 256 9.27 -9.56 -5.86
CA PHE A 256 7.86 -9.81 -6.19
C PHE A 256 7.23 -10.84 -5.25
N LEU A 257 7.88 -11.98 -5.04
CA LEU A 257 7.38 -13.06 -4.19
C LEU A 257 7.26 -12.64 -2.72
N SER A 258 8.09 -11.70 -2.27
CA SER A 258 7.98 -11.14 -0.91
C SER A 258 6.71 -10.31 -0.69
N PHE A 259 6.07 -9.83 -1.76
CA PHE A 259 4.93 -8.91 -1.75
C PHE A 259 3.63 -9.54 -2.29
N SER A 260 3.73 -10.49 -3.22
CA SER A 260 2.60 -11.07 -3.95
C SER A 260 2.23 -12.45 -3.40
N PRO A 261 1.20 -12.58 -2.54
CA PRO A 261 0.77 -13.87 -2.02
C PRO A 261 -0.09 -14.68 -2.99
N VAL A 262 -0.64 -14.04 -4.03
CA VAL A 262 -1.52 -14.69 -5.03
C VAL A 262 -0.97 -14.39 -6.41
N TYR A 263 -0.28 -15.38 -6.98
CA TYR A 263 0.37 -15.25 -8.28
C TYR A 263 0.24 -16.54 -9.09
N ARG A 264 0.39 -16.38 -10.42
CA ARG A 264 0.70 -17.48 -11.34
C ARG A 264 2.11 -17.29 -11.88
N TRP A 265 2.67 -18.35 -12.43
CA TRP A 265 3.96 -18.34 -13.12
C TRP A 265 3.80 -18.93 -14.51
N GLU A 266 4.68 -18.53 -15.42
CA GLU A 266 4.76 -18.96 -16.81
C GLU A 266 6.24 -19.11 -17.19
N ILE A 267 6.54 -20.09 -18.05
CA ILE A 267 7.85 -20.25 -18.67
C ILE A 267 7.61 -20.19 -20.18
N ASN A 268 8.32 -19.30 -20.86
CA ASN A 268 8.26 -19.15 -22.31
C ASN A 268 9.66 -19.33 -22.89
N ASP A 269 9.83 -20.34 -23.73
CA ASP A 269 11.09 -20.61 -24.41
C ASP A 269 11.16 -19.79 -25.70
N TYR A 270 12.26 -19.08 -25.90
CA TYR A 270 12.60 -18.35 -27.12
C TYR A 270 13.90 -18.92 -27.71
N ASP A 271 14.23 -18.52 -28.94
CA ASP A 271 15.38 -19.07 -29.66
C ASP A 271 16.72 -18.85 -28.91
N ASP A 272 16.88 -17.72 -28.22
CA ASP A 272 18.15 -17.34 -27.56
C ASP A 272 18.08 -17.34 -26.01
N PHE A 273 16.89 -17.47 -25.43
CA PHE A 273 16.71 -17.40 -23.97
C PHE A 273 15.39 -18.03 -23.51
N THR A 274 15.32 -18.39 -22.23
CA THR A 274 14.08 -18.77 -21.54
C THR A 274 13.59 -17.62 -20.66
N GLU A 275 12.32 -17.24 -20.79
CA GLU A 275 11.68 -16.24 -19.94
C GLU A 275 10.86 -16.92 -18.84
N VAL A 276 11.16 -16.60 -17.58
CA VAL A 276 10.34 -16.99 -16.43
C VAL A 276 9.57 -15.76 -15.94
N ARG A 277 8.23 -15.85 -15.95
CA ARG A 277 7.32 -14.74 -15.66
C ARG A 277 6.41 -15.09 -14.49
N PHE A 278 6.32 -14.18 -13.52
CA PHE A 278 5.38 -14.23 -12.40
C PHE A 278 4.37 -13.09 -12.52
N ILE A 279 3.10 -13.39 -12.26
CA ILE A 279 1.97 -12.46 -12.51
C ILE A 279 1.06 -12.43 -11.26
N ASP A 280 0.84 -11.25 -10.68
CA ASP A 280 -0.02 -11.12 -9.50
C ASP A 280 -1.49 -11.03 -9.93
N LEU A 281 -2.28 -11.97 -9.43
CA LEU A 281 -3.68 -12.16 -9.83
C LEU A 281 -4.64 -11.17 -9.15
N ARG A 282 -4.20 -10.42 -8.15
CA ARG A 282 -5.04 -9.44 -7.43
C ARG A 282 -5.26 -8.18 -8.26
N TYR A 283 -4.36 -7.87 -9.19
CA TYR A 283 -4.29 -6.55 -9.83
C TYR A 283 -4.87 -6.46 -11.24
N ARG A 284 -5.91 -7.23 -11.56
CA ARG A 284 -6.54 -7.18 -12.89
C ARG A 284 -7.02 -5.78 -13.26
N SER A 285 -6.66 -5.31 -14.45
CA SER A 285 -7.06 -4.02 -15.00
C SER A 285 -7.23 -4.11 -16.52
N LYS A 286 -8.36 -3.62 -17.07
CA LYS A 286 -8.63 -3.60 -18.52
C LYS A 286 -8.27 -4.91 -19.25
N GLY A 287 -8.65 -6.05 -18.68
CA GLY A 287 -8.44 -7.37 -19.31
C GLY A 287 -7.03 -7.97 -19.16
N HIS A 288 -6.10 -7.33 -18.44
CA HIS A 288 -4.75 -7.86 -18.22
C HIS A 288 -4.29 -7.71 -16.76
N TYR A 289 -3.19 -8.37 -16.43
CA TYR A 289 -2.55 -8.37 -15.12
C TYR A 289 -1.23 -7.58 -15.19
N PRO A 290 -1.24 -6.31 -14.76
CA PRO A 290 -0.13 -5.41 -15.02
C PRO A 290 1.02 -5.55 -14.02
N PHE A 291 0.82 -6.18 -12.86
CA PHE A 291 1.88 -6.32 -11.87
C PHE A 291 2.58 -7.66 -12.05
N ILE A 292 3.79 -7.61 -12.59
CA ILE A 292 4.55 -8.79 -13.01
C ILE A 292 6.00 -8.71 -12.55
N ALA A 293 6.65 -9.87 -12.52
CA ALA A 293 8.10 -9.98 -12.49
C ALA A 293 8.57 -10.96 -13.56
N VAL A 294 9.65 -10.64 -14.25
CA VAL A 294 10.18 -11.40 -15.39
C VAL A 294 11.68 -11.51 -15.23
N VAL A 295 12.23 -12.67 -15.57
CA VAL A 295 13.67 -12.90 -15.72
C VAL A 295 13.91 -13.66 -17.01
N GLN A 296 14.92 -13.24 -17.77
CA GLN A 296 15.40 -13.89 -18.98
C GLN A 296 16.72 -14.59 -18.68
N ILE A 297 16.80 -15.87 -18.99
CA ILE A 297 17.96 -16.74 -18.71
C ILE A 297 18.44 -17.32 -20.04
N ASP A 298 19.73 -17.20 -20.34
CA ASP A 298 20.31 -17.72 -21.59
C ASP A 298 20.51 -19.25 -21.55
N GLU A 299 20.98 -19.82 -22.65
CA GLU A 299 21.31 -21.25 -22.76
C GLU A 299 22.44 -21.70 -21.81
N ASN A 300 23.30 -20.77 -21.36
CA ASN A 300 24.38 -21.03 -20.41
C ASN A 300 23.91 -20.97 -18.95
N MET A 301 22.62 -20.77 -18.70
CA MET A 301 22.00 -20.62 -17.39
C MET A 301 22.44 -19.33 -16.67
N GLU A 302 22.75 -18.28 -17.43
CA GLU A 302 23.06 -16.95 -16.93
C GLU A 302 21.85 -16.01 -17.08
N ILE A 303 21.61 -15.17 -16.06
CA ILE A 303 20.54 -14.18 -16.10
C ILE A 303 20.98 -13.04 -17.02
N ILE A 304 20.27 -12.84 -18.13
CA ILE A 304 20.52 -11.78 -19.11
C ILE A 304 19.89 -10.46 -18.64
N SER A 305 18.62 -10.52 -18.24
CA SER A 305 17.86 -9.36 -17.82
C SER A 305 16.74 -9.77 -16.86
N SER A 306 16.31 -8.86 -15.98
CA SER A 306 15.10 -9.09 -15.19
C SER A 306 14.38 -7.79 -14.87
N TYR A 307 13.09 -7.89 -14.54
CA TYR A 307 12.27 -6.73 -14.22
C TYR A 307 11.17 -7.13 -13.25
N THR A 308 10.82 -6.25 -12.32
CA THR A 308 9.58 -6.33 -11.53
C THR A 308 8.88 -5.00 -11.53
N GLY A 309 7.55 -4.98 -11.61
CA GLY A 309 6.79 -3.73 -11.55
C GLY A 309 5.47 -3.72 -12.33
N TRP A 310 4.95 -2.51 -12.54
CA TRP A 310 3.67 -2.26 -13.21
C TRP A 310 3.84 -2.00 -14.71
N ILE A 311 3.34 -2.91 -15.53
CA ILE A 311 3.41 -2.90 -16.99
C ILE A 311 2.01 -3.06 -17.58
N PHE A 312 1.62 -2.12 -18.45
CA PHE A 312 0.30 -2.11 -19.08
C PHE A 312 0.32 -2.53 -20.56
N SER A 313 1.49 -2.95 -21.08
CA SER A 313 1.66 -3.41 -22.46
C SER A 313 2.97 -4.18 -22.63
N GLU A 314 2.96 -5.25 -23.42
CA GLU A 314 4.14 -6.08 -23.72
C GLU A 314 5.31 -5.26 -24.29
N LYS A 315 5.03 -4.33 -25.22
CA LYS A 315 6.05 -3.40 -25.75
C LYS A 315 6.81 -2.62 -24.66
N LYS A 316 6.12 -2.25 -23.58
CA LYS A 316 6.73 -1.53 -22.45
C LYS A 316 7.56 -2.46 -21.55
N LEU A 317 7.17 -3.74 -21.43
CA LEU A 317 7.99 -4.76 -20.78
C LEU A 317 9.30 -4.94 -21.52
N GLN A 318 9.22 -5.20 -22.83
CA GLN A 318 10.39 -5.44 -23.66
C GLN A 318 11.35 -4.24 -23.61
N ASN A 319 10.84 -3.02 -23.74
CA ASN A 319 11.65 -1.80 -23.56
C ASN A 319 12.33 -1.69 -22.19
N LYS A 320 11.75 -2.27 -21.12
CA LYS A 320 12.35 -2.26 -19.79
C LYS A 320 13.43 -3.32 -19.63
N LEU A 321 13.25 -4.49 -20.23
CA LEU A 321 14.22 -5.57 -20.26
C LEU A 321 15.47 -5.18 -21.08
N TYR A 322 15.29 -4.54 -22.25
CA TYR A 322 16.41 -4.04 -23.07
C TYR A 322 17.22 -2.92 -22.40
N VAL A 323 16.63 -2.08 -21.55
CA VAL A 323 17.35 -0.96 -20.91
C VAL A 323 18.27 -1.44 -19.79
N GLU A 324 18.00 -2.60 -19.17
CA GLU A 324 18.92 -3.18 -18.17
C GLU A 324 20.20 -3.79 -18.80
N GLU A 325 20.24 -4.02 -20.12
CA GLU A 325 21.44 -4.47 -20.85
C GLU A 325 22.48 -3.36 -21.06
N SER A 326 22.14 -2.09 -20.80
CA SER A 326 23.07 -0.97 -20.95
C SER A 326 23.65 -0.56 -19.60
N PRO A 327 24.86 -1.03 -19.23
CA PRO A 327 25.57 -0.43 -18.12
C PRO A 327 25.87 1.03 -18.50
N ILE A 328 25.45 1.96 -17.64
CA ILE A 328 25.98 3.34 -17.66
C ILE A 328 27.42 3.30 -17.14
#